data_AF-A0ABD2NYX4-F1
#
_entry.id   AF-A0ABD2NYX4-F1
#
_cell.length_a   1.000
_cell.length_b   1.000
_cell.length_c   1.000
_cell.angle_alpha   90.00
_cell.angle_beta   90.00
_cell.angle_gamma   90.00
#
_symmetry.space_group_name_H-M   'P 1'
#
loop_
_entity.id
_entity.type
_entity.pdbx_description
1 polymer ?
#
loop_
_entity_poly.entity_id
_entity_poly.type
_entity_poly.pdbx_seq_one_letter_code
_entity_poly.pdbx_strand_id
1 'polypeptide(L)'
;ERFEVLERNAEKNSLIVFVLNKKLTEVKVDHVRESIQTLVGVNIEEEQITDLYPLGKTVNCSVKVEFGSYLKKKEILSKWSILKGTNNAISHD
;
A
#
# COMPACT_ATOMS: atom_id res chain seq x y z
N GLU A 1 -4.15 24.26 17.32
CA GLU A 1 -3.37 24.66 16.12
C GLU A 1 -2.00 23.97 15.94
N ARG A 2 -1.48 23.18 16.90
CA ARG A 2 -0.19 22.46 16.72
C ARG A 2 -0.29 21.00 16.22
N PHE A 3 -1.48 20.40 16.21
CA PHE A 3 -1.68 19.02 15.75
C PHE A 3 -1.79 18.90 14.22
N GLU A 4 -2.40 19.88 13.56
CA GLU A 4 -2.70 19.83 12.11
C GLU A 4 -1.48 20.07 11.19
N VAL A 5 -0.32 20.42 11.75
CA VAL A 5 0.92 20.68 10.99
C VAL A 5 1.83 19.45 10.94
N LEU A 6 1.71 18.53 11.91
CA LEU A 6 2.40 17.24 11.86
C LEU A 6 1.78 16.30 10.80
N GLU A 7 0.46 16.41 10.58
CA GLU A 7 -0.27 15.62 9.57
C GLU A 7 0.07 16.01 8.12
N ARG A 8 0.56 17.24 7.89
CA ARG A 8 0.91 17.73 6.55
C ARG A 8 2.38 17.52 6.14
N ASN A 9 3.27 17.28 7.10
CA ASN A 9 4.72 17.10 6.87
C ASN A 9 5.21 15.65 6.98
N ALA A 10 4.35 14.72 7.41
CA ALA A 10 4.57 13.32 7.06
C ALA A 10 4.30 13.23 5.55
N GLU A 11 5.35 13.23 4.71
CA GLU A 11 5.24 12.69 3.36
C GLU A 11 4.57 11.32 3.52
N LYS A 12 3.26 11.24 3.25
CA LYS A 12 2.42 10.12 3.67
C LYS A 12 3.16 8.83 3.31
N ASN A 13 3.63 8.05 4.28
CA ASN A 13 4.34 6.80 3.99
C ASN A 13 3.37 5.69 3.58
N SER A 14 2.18 6.06 3.12
CA SER A 14 1.12 5.15 2.78
C SER A 14 0.95 4.98 1.27
N LEU A 15 0.53 3.77 0.90
CA LEU A 15 0.19 3.37 -0.46
C LEU A 15 -1.12 2.61 -0.44
N ILE A 16 -1.95 2.80 -1.45
CA ILE A 16 -3.16 1.99 -1.62
C ILE A 16 -2.79 0.83 -2.54
N VAL A 17 -3.03 -0.40 -2.09
CA VAL A 17 -2.78 -1.65 -2.81
C VAL A 17 -4.11 -2.38 -2.96
N PHE A 18 -4.45 -2.81 -4.17
CA PHE A 18 -5.66 -3.55 -4.45
C PHE A 18 -5.34 -5.03 -4.38
N VAL A 19 -5.96 -5.71 -3.42
CA VAL A 19 -5.82 -7.14 -3.23
C VAL A 19 -7.02 -7.80 -3.92
N LEU A 20 -6.76 -8.35 -5.10
CA LEU A 20 -7.78 -9.00 -5.93
C LEU A 20 -8.19 -10.35 -5.32
N ASN A 21 -9.48 -10.70 -5.49
CA ASN A 21 -10.09 -11.97 -5.11
C ASN A 21 -9.99 -12.33 -3.61
N LYS A 22 -9.74 -11.35 -2.74
CA LYS A 22 -9.79 -11.53 -1.28
C LYS A 22 -10.95 -10.74 -0.69
N LYS A 23 -11.64 -11.33 0.28
CA LYS A 23 -12.60 -10.58 1.10
C LYS A 23 -11.86 -9.70 2.09
N LEU A 24 -12.51 -8.61 2.47
CA LEU A 24 -12.05 -7.66 3.47
C LEU A 24 -11.53 -8.35 4.76
N THR A 25 -12.30 -9.31 5.29
CA THR A 25 -11.99 -10.06 6.52
C THR A 25 -10.79 -10.99 6.39
N GLU A 26 -10.31 -11.23 5.17
CA GLU A 26 -9.21 -12.14 4.86
C GLU A 26 -7.94 -11.39 4.46
N VAL A 27 -7.97 -10.06 4.34
CA VAL A 27 -6.79 -9.26 4.05
C VAL A 27 -5.83 -9.36 5.23
N LYS A 28 -4.62 -9.82 4.95
CA LYS A 28 -3.51 -9.93 5.90
C LYS A 28 -2.28 -9.25 5.29
N VAL A 29 -1.30 -8.95 6.15
CA VAL A 29 -0.02 -8.38 5.73
C VAL A 29 0.63 -9.20 4.62
N ASP A 30 0.66 -10.53 4.74
CA ASP A 30 1.22 -11.39 3.68
C ASP A 30 0.55 -11.24 2.32
N HIS A 31 -0.78 -11.07 2.27
CA HIS A 31 -1.48 -10.88 1.01
C HIS A 31 -1.08 -9.58 0.31
N VAL A 32 -0.86 -8.52 1.10
CA VAL A 32 -0.38 -7.23 0.60
C VAL A 32 1.06 -7.36 0.10
N ARG A 33 1.93 -8.04 0.86
CA ARG A 33 3.33 -8.29 0.50
C ARG A 33 3.42 -9.08 -0.80
N GLU A 34 2.67 -10.17 -0.92
CA GLU A 34 2.60 -11.00 -2.12
C GLU A 34 2.09 -10.20 -3.33
N SER A 35 1.07 -9.34 -3.13
CA SER A 35 0.55 -8.47 -4.19
C SER A 35 1.61 -7.49 -4.67
N ILE A 36 2.33 -6.81 -3.76
CA ILE A 36 3.37 -5.85 -4.12
C ILE A 36 4.56 -6.59 -4.78
N GLN A 37 4.98 -7.74 -4.26
CA GLN A 37 6.03 -8.54 -4.86
C GLN A 37 5.65 -9.00 -6.28
N THR A 38 4.41 -9.44 -6.48
CA THR A 38 3.92 -9.89 -7.79
C THR A 38 3.79 -8.73 -8.78
N LEU A 39 3.30 -7.58 -8.33
CA LEU A 39 3.01 -6.44 -9.20
C LEU A 39 4.27 -5.62 -9.54
N VAL A 40 5.17 -5.39 -8.58
CA VAL A 40 6.35 -4.53 -8.77
C VAL A 40 7.68 -5.20 -8.50
N GLY A 41 7.71 -6.48 -8.07
CA GLY A 41 8.96 -7.17 -7.77
C GLY A 41 9.74 -6.52 -6.64
N VAL A 42 9.04 -5.92 -5.67
CA VAL A 42 9.63 -5.35 -4.45
C VAL A 42 9.28 -6.27 -3.29
N ASN A 43 10.32 -6.75 -2.60
CA ASN A 43 10.12 -7.51 -1.38
C ASN A 43 9.94 -6.55 -0.20
N ILE A 44 8.94 -6.84 0.62
CA ILE A 44 8.60 -6.07 1.82
C ILE A 44 8.65 -7.03 3.01
N GLU A 45 9.25 -6.58 4.09
CA GLU A 45 9.22 -7.30 5.38
C GLU A 45 8.01 -6.85 6.19
N GLU A 46 7.44 -7.74 6.99
CA GLU A 46 6.25 -7.44 7.80
C GLU A 46 6.51 -6.23 8.73
N GLU A 47 7.70 -6.15 9.33
CA GLU A 47 8.13 -5.07 10.23
C GLU A 47 8.18 -3.68 9.55
N GLN A 48 8.21 -3.65 8.22
CA GLN A 48 8.22 -2.39 7.46
C GLN A 48 6.81 -1.80 7.31
N ILE A 49 5.78 -2.61 7.54
CA ILE A 49 4.37 -2.20 7.49
C ILE A 49 3.95 -1.86 8.92
N THR A 50 3.64 -0.58 9.14
CA THR A 50 3.22 -0.09 10.46
C THR A 50 1.72 -0.26 10.67
N ASP A 51 0.93 -0.15 9.59
CA ASP A 51 -0.53 -0.28 9.68
C ASP A 51 -1.15 -0.71 8.33
N LEU A 52 -2.37 -1.24 8.40
CA LEU A 52 -3.17 -1.69 7.26
C LEU A 52 -4.63 -1.28 7.45
N TYR A 53 -5.09 -0.37 6.60
CA TYR A 53 -6.48 0.07 6.56
C TYR A 53 -7.14 -0.45 5.30
N PRO A 54 -8.02 -1.43 5.39
CA PRO A 54 -8.74 -1.86 4.21
C PRO A 54 -9.80 -0.82 3.79
N LEU A 55 -9.94 -0.66 2.48
CA LEU A 55 -10.76 0.33 1.79
C LEU A 55 -11.73 -0.39 0.83
N GLY A 56 -13.03 -0.12 0.96
CA GLY A 56 -14.03 -0.52 -0.03
C GLY A 56 -14.81 -1.81 0.26
N LYS A 57 -15.46 -2.34 -0.79
CA LYS A 57 -16.52 -3.36 -0.70
C LYS A 57 -15.99 -4.78 -0.47
N THR A 58 -16.89 -5.66 -0.06
CA THR A 58 -16.70 -7.04 0.43
C THR A 58 -15.92 -8.00 -0.49
N VAL A 59 -15.72 -7.66 -1.77
CA VAL A 59 -15.02 -8.48 -2.78
C VAL A 59 -14.10 -7.56 -3.58
N ASN A 60 -12.81 -7.94 -3.72
CA ASN A 60 -11.75 -7.11 -4.32
C ASN A 60 -11.47 -5.83 -3.53
N CYS A 61 -10.88 -6.00 -2.34
CA CYS A 61 -10.62 -4.91 -1.41
C CYS A 61 -9.37 -4.10 -1.81
N SER A 62 -9.50 -2.78 -1.83
CA SER A 62 -8.33 -1.90 -1.78
C SER A 62 -7.83 -1.84 -0.35
N VAL A 63 -6.55 -1.65 -0.12
CA VAL A 63 -5.95 -1.63 1.22
C VAL A 63 -4.94 -0.51 1.25
N LYS A 64 -5.14 0.47 2.11
CA LYS A 64 -4.12 1.45 2.43
C LYS A 64 -3.12 0.80 3.37
N VAL A 65 -1.87 0.80 2.96
CA VAL A 65 -0.72 0.21 3.64
C VAL A 65 0.13 1.36 4.11
N GLU A 66 0.39 1.45 5.41
CA GLU A 66 1.34 2.42 5.95
C GLU A 66 2.69 1.75 6.17
N PHE A 67 3.73 2.44 5.71
CA PHE A 67 5.10 2.01 5.90
C PHE A 67 5.78 2.85 6.99
N GLY A 68 6.66 2.22 7.76
CA GLY A 68 7.52 2.93 8.71
C GLY A 68 8.56 3.82 8.02
N SER A 69 8.81 3.62 6.72
CA SER A 69 9.84 4.32 5.96
C SER A 69 9.37 4.80 4.59
N TYR A 70 9.59 6.10 4.34
CA TYR A 70 9.37 6.73 3.05
C TYR A 70 10.21 6.11 1.92
N LEU A 71 11.42 5.65 2.23
CA LEU A 71 12.32 5.07 1.23
C LEU A 71 11.70 3.82 0.59
N LYS A 72 10.99 3.01 1.38
CA LYS A 72 10.33 1.81 0.88
C LYS A 72 9.14 2.17 -0.01
N LYS A 73 8.33 3.15 0.41
CA LYS A 73 7.28 3.73 -0.44
C LYS A 73 7.85 4.21 -1.79
N LYS A 74 8.97 4.93 -1.76
CA LYS A 74 9.63 5.45 -2.97
C LYS A 74 10.16 4.34 -3.88
N GLU A 75 10.70 3.27 -3.31
CA GLU A 75 11.15 2.07 -4.06
C GLU A 75 9.97 1.42 -4.82
N ILE A 76 8.84 1.21 -4.13
CA ILE A 76 7.61 0.65 -4.70
C ILE A 76 7.08 1.55 -5.81
N LEU A 77 6.99 2.87 -5.55
CA LEU A 77 6.52 3.85 -6.54
C LEU A 77 7.47 4.02 -7.73
N SER A 78 8.78 3.89 -7.52
CA SER A 78 9.75 3.94 -8.62
C SER A 78 9.55 2.80 -9.59
N LYS A 79 9.17 1.61 -9.10
CA LYS A 79 8.82 0.46 -9.93
C LYS A 79 7.37 0.51 -10.41
N TRP A 80 6.47 1.23 -9.75
CA TRP A 80 5.08 1.41 -10.18
C TRP A 80 4.92 1.98 -11.58
N SER A 81 5.91 2.71 -12.12
CA SER A 81 5.87 3.18 -13.51
C SER A 81 5.66 2.03 -14.52
N ILE A 82 6.04 0.79 -14.19
CA ILE A 82 5.78 -0.39 -15.03
C ILE A 82 4.29 -0.81 -15.06
N LEU A 83 3.50 -0.33 -14.10
CA LEU A 83 2.07 -0.62 -13.97
C LEU A 83 1.18 0.44 -14.61
N LYS A 84 1.73 1.59 -15.04
CA LYS A 84 0.96 2.61 -15.77
C LYS A 84 0.41 2.04 -17.08
N GLY A 85 -0.92 2.04 -17.23
CA GLY A 85 -1.61 1.51 -18.42
C GLY A 85 -2.11 0.07 -18.26
N THR A 86 -1.79 -0.59 -17.15
CA THR A 86 -2.46 -1.83 -16.74
C THR A 86 -3.65 -1.48 -15.83
N ASN A 87 -4.65 -2.35 -15.72
CA ASN A 87 -5.82 -2.19 -14.83
C ASN A 87 -5.46 -2.22 -13.32
N ASN A 88 -4.21 -1.96 -12.94
CA ASN A 88 -3.63 -2.33 -11.65
C ASN A 88 -3.57 -1.12 -10.70
N ALA A 89 -4.27 -1.16 -9.57
CA ALA A 89 -4.05 -2.00 -8.39
C ALA A 89 -3.05 -1.43 -7.37
N ILE A 90 -2.31 -0.36 -7.67
CA ILE A 90 -1.60 0.40 -6.63
C ILE A 90 -1.74 1.90 -6.95
N SER A 91 -2.09 2.73 -5.97
CA SER A 91 -2.25 4.18 -6.13
C SER A 91 -1.66 4.95 -4.96
N HIS A 92 -1.26 6.20 -5.21
CA HIS A 92 -0.97 7.15 -4.13
C HIS A 92 -2.26 7.49 -3.37
N ASP A 93 -2.12 7.73 -2.06
CA ASP A 93 -3.14 8.34 -1.19
C ASP A 93 -2.98 9.87 -1.12
#